data_AF-A0A947JB45-F1
#
_entry.id   AF-A0A947JB45-F1
#
_cell.length_a   1.000
_cell.length_b   1.000
_cell.length_c   1.000
_cell.angle_alpha   90.00
_cell.angle_beta   90.00
_cell.angle_gamma   90.00
#
_symmetry.space_group_name_H-M   'P 1'
#
loop_
_entity.id
_entity.type
_entity.pdbx_description
1 polymer ?
#
loop_
_entity_poly.entity_id
_entity_poly.type
_entity_poly.pdbx_seq_one_letter_code
_entity_poly.pdbx_strand_id
1 'polypeptide(L)'
;MASKKNLSYKYHDLHPHHIYQLGVIFLFVVGFFLLFPYYLIIEEYHLDKTVWQWYFIIPWMIGYTFYCLKLRSKIRVYERISPQKRHIGYWILLGISIIMIHLEPTNLERIYAIDFAFIIFSLFLADSYWDFQKLKLFNK
;
A
#
# COMPACT_ATOMS: atom_id res chain seq x y z
N MET A 1 15.06 19.64 44.25
CA MET A 1 16.11 19.12 43.35
C MET A 1 15.42 18.22 42.32
N ALA A 2 15.11 18.77 41.14
CA ALA A 2 14.29 18.07 40.13
C ALA A 2 15.11 17.00 39.40
N SER A 3 14.69 15.74 39.52
CA SER A 3 15.27 14.60 38.83
C SER A 3 14.98 14.69 37.33
N LYS A 4 15.96 15.23 36.58
CA LYS A 4 15.99 15.33 35.11
C LYS A 4 16.24 13.98 34.39
N LYS A 5 16.01 12.84 35.05
CA LYS A 5 16.42 11.51 34.54
C LYS A 5 15.31 10.65 33.91
N ASN A 6 14.05 11.08 33.96
CA ASN A 6 12.90 10.24 33.56
C ASN A 6 12.11 10.75 32.34
N LEU A 7 12.75 11.38 31.36
CA LEU A 7 12.08 11.83 30.13
C LEU A 7 12.57 11.15 28.84
N SER A 8 13.56 10.25 28.91
CA SER A 8 14.22 9.70 27.71
C SER A 8 13.70 8.33 27.22
N TYR A 9 12.66 7.75 27.85
CA TYR A 9 12.21 6.37 27.54
C TYR A 9 10.82 6.27 26.91
N LYS A 10 10.24 7.37 26.40
CA LYS A 10 8.83 7.38 25.95
C LYS A 10 8.61 7.30 24.42
N TYR A 11 9.66 7.10 23.62
CA TYR A 11 9.58 7.22 22.15
C TYR A 11 10.36 6.13 21.39
N HIS A 12 10.28 4.86 21.79
CA HIS A 12 10.92 3.76 21.02
C HIS A 12 9.96 2.76 20.40
N ASP A 13 8.68 2.75 20.79
CA ASP A 13 7.68 1.87 20.18
C ASP A 13 6.81 2.67 19.21
N LEU A 14 7.02 2.46 17.91
CA LEU A 14 6.09 2.97 16.89
C LEU A 14 4.70 2.39 17.17
N HIS A 15 3.68 3.26 17.17
CA HIS A 15 2.30 2.81 17.33
C HIS A 15 1.96 1.74 16.27
N PRO A 16 1.27 0.63 16.63
CA PRO A 16 0.96 -0.47 15.71
C PRO A 16 0.31 -0.01 14.39
N HIS A 17 -0.46 1.07 14.44
CA HIS A 17 -1.05 1.72 13.28
C HIS A 17 -0.02 2.29 12.29
N HIS A 18 1.05 2.93 12.78
CA HIS A 18 2.11 3.43 11.93
C HIS A 18 2.91 2.30 11.28
N ILE A 19 3.10 1.19 12.01
CA ILE A 19 3.72 -0.01 11.47
C ILE A 19 2.87 -0.59 10.34
N TYR A 20 1.54 -0.61 10.50
CA TYR A 20 0.64 -1.03 9.43
C TYR A 20 0.69 -0.11 8.21
N GLN A 21 0.51 1.21 8.39
CA GLN A 21 0.59 2.18 7.30
C GLN A 21 1.90 2.05 6.52
N LEU A 22 3.02 2.06 7.23
CA LEU A 22 4.34 1.95 6.62
C LEU A 22 4.54 0.57 5.97
N GLY A 23 4.01 -0.50 6.56
CA GLY A 23 4.05 -1.84 6.00
C GLY A 23 3.27 -1.97 4.68
N VAL A 24 2.04 -1.42 4.61
CA VAL A 24 1.22 -1.37 3.38
C VAL A 24 2.00 -0.66 2.27
N ILE A 25 2.53 0.52 2.57
CA ILE A 25 3.28 1.34 1.61
C ILE A 25 4.57 0.64 1.17
N PHE A 26 5.40 0.24 2.14
CA PHE A 26 6.73 -0.28 1.89
C PHE A 26 6.68 -1.57 1.07
N LEU A 27 5.80 -2.51 1.44
CA LEU A 27 5.69 -3.78 0.74
C LEU A 27 5.18 -3.58 -0.70
N PHE A 28 4.25 -2.64 -0.91
CA PHE A 28 3.78 -2.31 -2.25
C PHE A 28 4.89 -1.71 -3.10
N VAL A 29 5.62 -0.72 -2.58
CA VAL A 29 6.72 -0.06 -3.30
C VAL A 29 7.82 -1.06 -3.65
N VAL A 30 8.24 -1.91 -2.71
CA VAL A 30 9.27 -2.93 -2.95
C VAL A 30 8.82 -3.90 -4.05
N GLY A 31 7.59 -4.40 -3.99
CA GLY A 31 7.08 -5.32 -5.00
C GLY A 31 6.88 -4.67 -6.37
N PHE A 32 6.47 -3.41 -6.41
CA PHE A 32 6.40 -2.63 -7.65
C PHE A 32 7.79 -2.46 -8.28
N PHE A 33 8.82 -2.19 -7.49
CA PHE A 33 10.20 -2.12 -8.00
C PHE A 33 10.73 -3.47 -8.48
N LEU A 34 10.28 -4.59 -7.90
CA LEU A 34 10.61 -5.95 -8.36
C LEU A 34 9.95 -6.31 -9.69
N LEU A 35 8.91 -5.59 -10.11
CA LEU A 35 8.27 -5.77 -11.42
C LEU A 35 9.21 -5.39 -12.58
N PHE A 36 10.08 -4.39 -12.39
CA PHE A 36 11.04 -3.97 -13.41
C PHE A 36 12.04 -5.07 -13.82
N PRO A 37 12.81 -5.68 -12.90
CA PRO A 37 13.69 -6.79 -13.28
C PRO A 37 12.92 -7.99 -13.81
N TYR A 38 11.69 -8.22 -13.34
CA TYR A 38 10.82 -9.26 -13.91
C TYR A 38 10.46 -9.00 -15.37
N TYR A 39 10.11 -7.76 -15.73
CA TYR A 39 9.83 -7.38 -17.12
C TYR A 39 11.06 -7.40 -18.01
N LEU A 40 12.24 -7.06 -17.49
CA LEU A 40 13.50 -7.22 -18.22
C LEU A 40 13.74 -8.69 -18.58
N ILE A 41 13.46 -9.62 -17.66
CA ILE A 41 13.57 -11.07 -17.92
C ILE A 41 12.57 -11.49 -19.00
N ILE A 42 11.30 -11.10 -18.90
CA ILE A 42 10.28 -11.44 -19.91
C ILE A 42 10.70 -10.95 -21.30
N GLU A 43 11.24 -9.73 -21.37
CA GLU A 43 11.69 -9.12 -22.61
C GLU A 43 12.89 -9.83 -23.24
N GLU A 44 13.88 -10.22 -22.42
CA GLU A 44 15.04 -11.00 -22.85
C GLU A 44 14.63 -12.34 -23.48
N TYR A 45 13.58 -12.99 -22.94
CA TYR A 45 13.06 -14.25 -23.48
C TYR A 45 11.99 -14.08 -24.57
N HIS A 46 11.73 -12.84 -25.01
CA HIS A 46 10.68 -12.52 -25.99
C HIS A 46 9.30 -13.08 -25.64
N LEU A 47 8.97 -13.12 -24.35
CA LEU A 47 7.71 -13.64 -23.85
C LEU A 47 6.61 -12.57 -23.91
N ASP A 48 5.36 -13.04 -24.02
CA ASP A 48 4.17 -12.17 -24.01
C ASP A 48 3.99 -11.50 -22.64
N LYS A 49 4.24 -10.19 -22.59
CA LYS A 49 4.11 -9.37 -21.37
C LYS A 49 2.68 -9.39 -20.80
N THR A 50 1.66 -9.54 -21.64
CA THR A 50 0.24 -9.51 -21.26
C THR A 50 -0.18 -10.76 -20.51
N VAL A 51 0.38 -11.92 -20.86
CA VAL A 51 0.15 -13.17 -20.13
C VAL A 51 1.04 -13.26 -18.91
N TRP A 52 2.33 -12.97 -19.08
CA TRP A 52 3.32 -13.19 -18.04
C TRP A 52 3.20 -12.23 -16.86
N GLN A 53 2.69 -11.01 -17.04
CA GLN A 53 2.40 -10.08 -15.92
C GLN A 53 1.62 -10.73 -14.77
N TRP A 54 0.68 -11.65 -15.07
CA TRP A 54 -0.18 -12.27 -14.07
C TRP A 54 0.56 -13.28 -13.18
N TYR A 55 1.59 -13.93 -13.70
CA TYR A 55 2.40 -14.89 -12.95
C TYR A 55 3.24 -14.23 -11.86
N PHE A 56 3.57 -12.94 -12.02
CA PHE A 56 4.20 -12.16 -10.96
C PHE A 56 3.16 -11.51 -10.06
N ILE A 57 2.17 -10.83 -10.65
CA ILE A 57 1.21 -10.03 -9.90
C ILE A 57 0.34 -10.89 -9.00
N ILE A 58 -0.19 -12.04 -9.43
CA ILE A 58 -1.11 -12.84 -8.60
C ILE A 58 -0.41 -13.35 -7.32
N PRO A 59 0.75 -14.05 -7.39
CA PRO A 59 1.43 -14.51 -6.19
C PRO A 59 1.86 -13.36 -5.28
N TRP A 60 2.36 -12.26 -5.87
CA TRP A 60 2.74 -11.08 -5.12
C TRP A 60 1.56 -10.46 -4.38
N MET A 61 0.42 -10.26 -5.05
CA MET A 61 -0.76 -9.65 -4.45
C MET A 61 -1.42 -10.53 -3.40
N ILE A 62 -1.36 -11.86 -3.56
CA ILE A 62 -1.77 -12.81 -2.51
C ILE A 62 -0.90 -12.62 -1.26
N GLY A 63 0.43 -12.66 -1.42
CA GLY A 63 1.37 -12.46 -0.30
C GLY A 63 1.20 -11.09 0.37
N TYR A 64 1.05 -10.05 -0.43
CA TYR A 64 0.78 -8.69 0.01
C TYR A 64 -0.50 -8.60 0.84
N THR A 65 -1.60 -9.16 0.36
CA THR A 65 -2.90 -9.17 1.03
C THR A 65 -2.82 -9.88 2.37
N PHE A 66 -2.24 -11.09 2.41
CA PHE A 66 -2.06 -11.83 3.66
C PHE A 66 -1.19 -11.07 4.68
N TYR A 67 -0.11 -10.46 4.22
CA TYR A 67 0.76 -9.66 5.08
C TYR A 67 0.03 -8.45 5.67
N CYS A 68 -0.71 -7.71 4.84
CA CYS A 68 -1.49 -6.55 5.27
C CYS A 68 -2.57 -6.96 6.29
N LEU A 69 -3.30 -8.05 6.05
CA LEU A 69 -4.29 -8.58 7.00
C LEU A 69 -3.64 -9.01 8.32
N LYS A 70 -2.45 -9.62 8.28
CA LYS A 70 -1.69 -10.02 9.48
C LYS A 70 -1.18 -8.81 10.27
N LEU A 71 -0.80 -7.72 9.61
CA LEU A 71 -0.45 -6.47 10.30
C LEU A 71 -1.69 -5.80 10.88
N ARG A 72 -2.79 -5.77 10.13
CA ARG A 72 -4.07 -5.19 10.55
C ARG A 72 -4.62 -5.88 11.80
N SER A 73 -4.50 -7.21 11.92
CA SER A 73 -4.99 -7.95 13.09
C SER A 73 -4.28 -7.59 14.39
N LYS A 74 -3.07 -7.02 14.33
CA LYS A 74 -2.32 -6.55 15.51
C LYS A 74 -2.82 -5.21 16.05
N ILE A 75 -3.60 -4.46 15.27
CA ILE A 75 -4.15 -3.16 15.69
C ILE A 75 -5.43 -3.41 16.51
N ARG A 76 -5.38 -3.07 17.80
CA ARG A 76 -6.53 -3.16 18.70
C ARG A 76 -7.65 -2.24 18.23
N VAL A 77 -8.90 -2.68 18.37
CA VAL A 77 -10.07 -1.97 17.81
C VAL A 77 -10.17 -0.52 18.31
N TYR A 78 -9.81 -0.26 19.57
CA TYR A 78 -9.84 1.08 20.17
C TYR A 78 -8.67 1.98 19.72
N GLU A 79 -7.56 1.41 19.23
CA GLU A 79 -6.40 2.15 18.70
C GLU A 79 -6.60 2.61 17.25
N ARG A 80 -7.64 2.09 16.59
CA ARG A 80 -8.05 2.49 15.22
C ARG A 80 -8.69 3.88 15.17
N ILE A 81 -8.96 4.49 16.35
CA ILE A 81 -9.82 5.68 16.52
C ILE A 81 -9.04 7.01 16.32
N SER A 82 -7.72 6.96 16.13
CA SER A 82 -6.88 8.16 16.02
C SER A 82 -6.34 8.36 14.59
N PRO A 83 -7.11 8.98 13.67
CA PRO A 83 -6.58 9.40 12.40
C PRO A 83 -5.68 10.62 12.63
N GLN A 84 -4.37 10.42 12.69
CA GLN A 84 -3.48 11.54 12.37
C GLN A 84 -3.69 11.84 10.88
N LYS A 85 -4.20 13.05 10.60
CA LYS A 85 -4.37 13.61 9.24
C LYS A 85 -3.00 13.66 8.55
N ARG A 86 -2.58 12.55 7.92
CA ARG A 86 -1.38 12.52 7.07
C ARG A 86 -1.83 12.67 5.63
N HIS A 87 -1.02 13.37 4.84
CA HIS A 87 -1.39 13.90 3.53
C HIS A 87 -1.63 12.79 2.49
N ILE A 88 -2.81 12.22 2.41
CA ILE A 88 -3.14 11.20 1.38
C ILE A 88 -2.90 11.68 -0.07
N GLY A 89 -2.74 12.99 -0.28
CA GLY A 89 -2.47 13.62 -1.56
C GLY A 89 -1.24 13.10 -2.30
N TYR A 90 -0.15 12.74 -1.62
CA TYR A 90 1.03 12.19 -2.32
C TYR A 90 0.76 10.78 -2.90
N TRP A 91 -0.10 9.99 -2.27
CA TRP A 91 -0.52 8.68 -2.79
C TRP A 91 -1.54 8.79 -3.92
N ILE A 92 -2.45 9.76 -3.82
CA ILE A 92 -3.38 10.08 -4.91
C ILE A 92 -2.60 10.56 -6.13
N LEU A 93 -1.59 11.43 -5.94
CA LEU A 93 -0.70 11.85 -7.02
C LEU A 93 0.06 10.68 -7.64
N LEU A 94 0.59 9.76 -6.82
CA LEU A 94 1.23 8.54 -7.33
C LEU A 94 0.26 7.71 -8.19
N GLY A 95 -0.98 7.53 -7.75
CA GLY A 95 -2.02 6.85 -8.53
C GLY A 95 -2.33 7.53 -9.85
N ILE A 96 -2.46 8.86 -9.84
CA ILE A 96 -2.67 9.66 -11.05
C ILE A 96 -1.48 9.53 -12.00
N SER A 97 -0.25 9.56 -11.49
CA SER A 97 0.96 9.36 -12.31
C SER A 97 0.98 7.97 -12.97
N ILE A 98 0.61 6.92 -12.23
CA ILE A 98 0.49 5.56 -12.79
C ILE A 98 -0.55 5.55 -13.91
N ILE A 99 -1.74 6.10 -13.68
CA ILE A 99 -2.80 6.17 -14.70
C ILE A 99 -2.36 6.99 -15.92
N MET A 100 -1.63 8.08 -15.73
CA MET A 100 -1.11 8.90 -16.84
C MET A 100 -0.10 8.16 -17.69
N ILE A 101 0.78 7.35 -17.09
CA ILE A 101 1.69 6.46 -17.84
C ILE A 101 0.88 5.47 -18.71
N HIS A 102 -0.30 5.04 -18.24
CA HIS A 102 -1.17 4.12 -18.99
C HIS A 102 -2.10 4.81 -20.00
N LEU A 103 -2.14 6.15 -20.04
CA LEU A 103 -2.93 6.95 -20.99
C LEU A 103 -2.10 7.39 -22.22
N GLU A 104 -0.78 7.20 -22.21
CA GLU A 104 0.03 7.45 -23.40
C GLU A 104 -0.38 6.48 -24.52
N PRO A 105 -0.65 6.99 -25.75
CA PRO A 105 -1.10 6.19 -26.88
C PRO A 105 0.12 5.45 -27.46
N THR A 106 0.57 4.44 -26.75
CA THR A 106 1.60 3.52 -27.22
C THR A 106 0.93 2.18 -27.50
N ASN A 107 1.36 1.50 -28.57
CA ASN A 107 0.94 0.14 -28.96
C ASN A 107 1.36 -0.94 -27.93
N LEU A 108 1.62 -0.55 -26.68
CA LEU A 108 1.92 -1.43 -25.58
C LEU A 108 0.60 -2.08 -25.16
N GLU A 109 0.49 -3.39 -25.40
CA GLU A 109 -0.62 -4.20 -24.89
C GLU A 109 -0.86 -3.86 -23.41
N ARG A 110 -2.12 -3.53 -23.10
CA ARG A 110 -2.48 -2.85 -21.86
C ARG A 110 -2.15 -3.74 -20.65
N ILE A 111 -1.28 -3.25 -19.77
CA ILE A 111 -0.80 -3.98 -18.59
C ILE A 111 -1.82 -3.84 -17.44
N TYR A 112 -2.94 -4.56 -17.54
CA TYR A 112 -4.03 -4.54 -16.55
C TYR A 112 -3.61 -5.00 -15.15
N ALA A 113 -2.52 -5.74 -15.02
CA ALA A 113 -2.13 -6.30 -13.74
C ALA A 113 -1.59 -5.23 -12.77
N ILE A 114 -1.05 -4.12 -13.29
CA ILE A 114 -0.65 -2.96 -12.46
C ILE A 114 -1.88 -2.25 -11.90
N ASP A 115 -2.92 -2.04 -12.72
CA ASP A 115 -4.19 -1.45 -12.28
C ASP A 115 -4.82 -2.30 -11.17
N PHE A 116 -4.82 -3.63 -11.33
CA PHE A 116 -5.31 -4.57 -10.33
C PHE A 116 -4.53 -4.46 -9.00
N ALA A 117 -3.20 -4.45 -9.06
CA ALA A 117 -2.35 -4.27 -7.88
C ALA A 117 -2.62 -2.92 -7.19
N PHE A 118 -2.79 -1.86 -7.98
CA PHE A 118 -3.06 -0.51 -7.49
C PHE A 118 -4.42 -0.37 -6.81
N ILE A 119 -5.46 -1.05 -7.32
CA ILE A 119 -6.78 -1.12 -6.67
C ILE A 119 -6.66 -1.74 -5.28
N ILE A 120 -5.99 -2.89 -5.17
CA ILE A 120 -5.80 -3.57 -3.88
C ILE A 120 -4.98 -2.71 -2.92
N PHE A 121 -3.89 -2.11 -3.41
CA PHE A 121 -3.10 -1.15 -2.62
C PHE A 121 -3.96 -0.01 -2.09
N SER A 122 -4.77 0.61 -2.95
CA SER A 122 -5.65 1.72 -2.60
C SER A 122 -6.67 1.32 -1.53
N LEU A 123 -7.22 0.10 -1.57
CA LEU A 123 -8.13 -0.41 -0.54
C LEU A 123 -7.44 -0.52 0.82
N PHE A 124 -6.25 -1.13 0.89
CA PHE A 124 -5.51 -1.27 2.15
C PHE A 124 -4.98 0.06 2.67
N LEU A 125 -4.59 0.95 1.76
CA LEU A 125 -4.15 2.29 2.10
C LEU A 125 -5.32 3.10 2.68
N ALA A 126 -6.48 3.10 2.02
CA ALA A 126 -7.70 3.74 2.52
C ALA A 126 -8.08 3.19 3.90
N ASP A 127 -8.06 1.86 4.07
CA ASP A 127 -8.29 1.20 5.35
C ASP A 127 -7.32 1.68 6.46
N SER A 128 -6.07 1.97 6.10
CA SER A 128 -5.06 2.51 7.03
C SER A 128 -5.26 3.98 7.40
N TYR A 129 -6.16 4.70 6.73
CA TYR A 129 -6.45 6.12 7.00
C TYR A 129 -7.88 6.37 7.48
N TRP A 130 -8.82 5.45 7.20
CA TRP A 130 -10.23 5.68 7.39
C TRP A 130 -10.75 5.12 8.73
N ASP A 131 -11.38 5.98 9.51
CA ASP A 131 -12.14 5.61 10.70
C ASP A 131 -13.62 5.38 10.33
N PHE A 132 -14.00 4.13 10.10
CA PHE A 132 -15.38 3.75 9.73
C PHE A 132 -16.40 4.02 10.85
N GLN A 133 -16.00 4.35 12.09
CA GLN A 133 -16.94 4.71 13.15
C GLN A 133 -17.49 6.14 13.01
N LYS A 134 -16.76 7.04 12.33
CA LYS A 134 -17.24 8.41 12.05
C LYS A 134 -18.21 8.50 10.88
N LEU A 135 -18.36 7.42 10.10
CA LEU A 135 -19.45 7.23 9.13
C LEU A 135 -20.76 6.82 9.83
N LYS A 136 -21.10 7.42 10.97
CA LYS A 136 -22.49 7.52 11.41
C LYS A 136 -23.21 8.49 10.47
N LEU A 137 -23.42 8.08 9.22
CA LEU A 137 -24.13 8.89 8.23
C LEU A 137 -25.65 8.68 8.25
N PHE A 138 -26.16 7.81 9.13
CA PHE A 138 -27.59 7.70 9.40
C PHE A 138 -27.81 7.46 10.89
N ASN A 139 -27.83 8.56 11.64
CA ASN A 139 -28.68 8.64 12.82
C ASN A 139 -29.68 9.75 12.51
N LYS A 140 -30.79 9.37 11.88
CA LYS A 140 -32.03 10.13 11.91
C LYS A 140 -33.14 9.14 12.27
#